data_AF-C0IR59-F1
#
_entry.id   AF-C0IR59-F1
#
_cell.length_a   1.000
_cell.length_b   1.000
_cell.length_c   1.000
_cell.angle_alpha   90.00
_cell.angle_beta   90.00
_cell.angle_gamma   90.00
#
_symmetry.space_group_name_H-M   'P 1'
#
loop_
_entity.id
_entity.type
_entity.pdbx_description
1 polymer ?
#
loop_
_entity_poly.entity_id
_entity_poly.type
_entity_poly.pdbx_seq_one_letter_code
_entity_poly.pdbx_strand_id
1 'polypeptide(L)'
;MEATTTAKTGIWKKYLTLVVPILCVVILSGEVVPTEAAFHIRENEPKRRTSRRDGGRSSRRQTTNSRLSADDDDSDDGDDSDRPRGRQQSSKSTPKDIWGRYMAKFDLAKSHGSGIYVDLGGTERVGATQHRMPTGKCPVMGKVINLGNNADFLNRISAENPQDRGLAFPDTAVAVTRNSNARNRAAAEKTEIILSPVSAADLVRWGYDGNDVANCAEYAGNIIPASDTATKYRYPCVYDAKEEMCHILFTPMQYNRGSRYCDNDGSQDEGTSSLLCMEPMKSGIDAHLYYGSSRVDKKWEENCPMYPVKDAIFGRGANGSCVAIESAFEEFTRDAEECSALMFENAAADLEIDEEADNFDELKTLSDGLRNIKASKIAQALFSPIAKAGTSAKNSKGVGMNWANYDSNTGLCRVIEETPNCLIIDAGSFAMTAVGSPLEQDAVPFPCDIVTNGYIEPRPRSRHRNTTPIFEVTTALSREALKCSKYVHEKYSESCGTYYYCSEEKPSSWAFWRNLDWKRVAKYVMSLIAIAILYMAIHWTYKRLWTTKAKPESDEYERFMSKYDYDEGIHTKGHMDQQLRSDAYVWGEAAARPSDVTPVHLSKVQ
;
A
#
# COMPACT_ATOMS: atom_id res chain seq x y z
N MET A 1 -49.79 74.55 -65.34
CA MET A 1 -48.67 74.79 -64.40
C MET A 1 -49.04 74.18 -63.04
N GLU A 2 -49.03 72.86 -62.84
CA GLU A 2 -48.11 71.80 -63.32
C GLU A 2 -46.68 71.96 -62.77
N ALA A 3 -46.01 70.91 -62.26
CA ALA A 3 -46.47 69.52 -62.00
C ALA A 3 -45.48 68.75 -61.09
N THR A 4 -45.93 67.61 -60.51
CA THR A 4 -45.12 66.41 -60.11
C THR A 4 -44.03 66.58 -59.01
N THR A 5 -43.57 65.57 -58.23
CA THR A 5 -43.95 64.14 -58.06
C THR A 5 -43.59 63.60 -56.66
N THR A 6 -44.58 62.98 -55.99
CA THR A 6 -44.56 61.70 -55.22
C THR A 6 -43.31 61.11 -54.52
N ALA A 7 -43.55 60.72 -53.25
CA ALA A 7 -43.22 59.42 -52.60
C ALA A 7 -41.77 59.00 -52.26
N LYS A 8 -41.44 58.96 -50.95
CA LYS A 8 -40.43 58.02 -50.36
C LYS A 8 -40.45 57.88 -48.81
N THR A 9 -41.61 57.65 -48.18
CA THR A 9 -41.77 57.60 -46.70
C THR A 9 -42.25 56.27 -46.11
N GLY A 10 -41.97 55.13 -46.78
CA GLY A 10 -42.44 53.79 -46.34
C GLY A 10 -41.39 52.82 -45.76
N ILE A 11 -40.08 53.10 -45.89
CA ILE A 11 -39.04 52.07 -45.70
C ILE A 11 -38.41 52.08 -44.29
N TRP A 12 -38.19 53.26 -43.71
CA TRP A 12 -37.44 53.41 -42.44
C TRP A 12 -38.07 52.71 -41.23
N LYS A 13 -39.41 52.57 -41.18
CA LYS A 13 -40.11 51.88 -40.08
C LYS A 13 -39.98 50.35 -40.07
N LYS A 14 -39.40 49.72 -41.09
CA LYS A 14 -39.18 48.26 -41.13
C LYS A 14 -37.76 47.81 -40.77
N TYR A 15 -36.76 48.67 -40.92
CA TYR A 15 -35.38 48.36 -40.54
C TYR A 15 -35.11 48.61 -39.05
N LEU A 16 -35.72 49.64 -38.45
CA LEU A 16 -35.52 49.97 -37.03
C LEU A 16 -35.92 48.82 -36.08
N THR A 17 -36.91 48.00 -36.47
CA THR A 17 -37.39 46.85 -35.69
C THR A 17 -36.53 45.59 -35.82
N LEU A 18 -35.53 45.56 -36.71
CA LEU A 18 -34.63 44.40 -36.90
C LEU A 18 -33.24 44.59 -36.29
N VAL A 19 -32.81 45.83 -36.05
CA VAL A 19 -31.46 46.14 -35.53
C VAL A 19 -31.37 46.02 -34.01
N VAL A 20 -32.45 46.33 -33.28
CA VAL A 20 -32.50 46.33 -31.80
C VAL A 20 -32.13 44.98 -31.15
N PRO A 21 -32.64 43.81 -31.57
CA PRO A 21 -32.31 42.54 -30.89
C PRO A 21 -30.87 42.07 -31.15
N ILE A 22 -30.27 42.43 -32.29
CA ILE A 22 -28.93 41.95 -32.68
C ILE A 22 -27.84 42.66 -31.86
N LEU A 23 -28.02 43.96 -31.57
CA LEU A 23 -27.07 44.76 -30.77
C LEU A 23 -27.01 44.34 -29.28
N CYS A 24 -28.03 43.65 -28.76
CA CYS A 24 -28.03 43.16 -27.38
C CYS A 24 -27.27 41.85 -27.18
N VAL A 25 -27.02 41.06 -28.23
CA VAL A 25 -26.30 39.77 -28.13
C VAL A 25 -24.79 39.99 -28.06
N VAL A 26 -24.26 40.91 -28.87
CA VAL A 26 -22.81 41.20 -28.99
C VAL A 26 -22.19 41.75 -27.70
N ILE A 27 -23.00 42.29 -26.78
CA ILE A 27 -22.55 42.87 -25.51
C ILE A 27 -22.40 41.79 -24.39
N LEU A 28 -22.86 40.55 -24.63
CA LEU A 28 -22.84 39.47 -23.63
C LEU A 28 -21.88 38.31 -23.95
N SER A 29 -21.11 38.39 -25.05
CA SER A 29 -20.18 37.35 -25.48
C SER A 29 -18.79 37.93 -25.82
N GLY A 30 -18.16 38.57 -24.84
CA GLY A 30 -16.81 39.13 -24.93
C GLY A 30 -15.85 38.47 -23.95
N GLU A 31 -15.38 37.26 -24.26
CA GLU A 31 -14.23 36.66 -23.55
C GLU A 31 -12.92 37.23 -24.12
N VAL A 32 -12.00 37.64 -23.24
CA VAL A 32 -10.68 38.19 -23.61
C VAL A 32 -9.61 37.56 -22.74
N VAL A 33 -8.86 36.62 -23.31
CA VAL A 33 -7.74 35.89 -22.68
C VAL A 33 -6.80 35.43 -23.82
N PRO A 34 -5.45 35.41 -23.68
CA PRO A 34 -4.57 36.17 -22.77
C PRO A 34 -3.54 37.03 -23.54
N THR A 35 -2.73 37.84 -22.82
CA THR A 35 -1.25 37.76 -22.73
C THR A 35 -0.66 39.07 -22.19
N GLU A 36 -0.08 39.04 -20.98
CA GLU A 36 1.39 39.17 -20.79
C GLU A 36 1.75 38.90 -19.32
N ALA A 37 3.05 38.71 -19.05
CA ALA A 37 3.54 38.26 -17.75
C ALA A 37 4.09 39.41 -16.89
N ALA A 38 3.77 39.38 -15.59
CA ALA A 38 4.44 40.17 -14.57
C ALA A 38 4.72 39.29 -13.33
N PHE A 39 5.95 38.81 -13.20
CA PHE A 39 6.38 38.08 -12.01
C PHE A 39 6.48 39.02 -10.81
N HIS A 40 5.75 38.73 -9.73
CA HIS A 40 6.02 39.32 -8.42
C HIS A 40 6.58 38.26 -7.47
N ILE A 41 7.91 38.13 -7.49
CA ILE A 41 8.66 37.37 -6.48
C ILE A 41 8.50 38.13 -5.14
N ARG A 42 8.21 37.39 -4.07
CA ARG A 42 8.19 37.93 -2.70
C ARG A 42 9.26 37.25 -1.87
N GLU A 43 10.49 37.76 -1.99
CA GLU A 43 11.58 37.37 -1.11
C GLU A 43 11.22 37.69 0.35
N ASN A 44 11.47 36.73 1.24
CA ASN A 44 11.47 36.90 2.69
C ASN A 44 12.81 36.35 3.21
N GLU A 45 13.91 36.99 2.83
CA GLU A 45 15.24 36.66 3.38
C GLU A 45 15.31 36.92 4.90
N PRO A 46 16.15 36.16 5.64
CA PRO A 46 16.12 36.15 7.09
C PRO A 46 16.78 37.38 7.71
N LYS A 47 16.15 37.92 8.77
CA LYS A 47 16.78 38.95 9.62
C LYS A 47 17.98 38.36 10.38
N ARG A 48 19.18 38.54 9.81
CA ARG A 48 20.47 38.25 10.45
C ARG A 48 20.51 38.86 11.86
N ARG A 49 20.48 38.02 12.90
CA ARG A 49 20.88 38.44 14.26
C ARG A 49 22.39 38.62 14.28
N THR A 50 22.84 39.84 14.52
CA THR A 50 24.27 40.14 14.72
C THR A 50 24.74 39.55 16.05
N SER A 51 25.75 38.69 16.00
CA SER A 51 26.42 38.17 17.19
C SER A 51 27.29 39.26 17.82
N ARG A 52 26.82 39.83 18.95
CA ARG A 52 27.70 40.60 19.84
C ARG A 52 28.48 39.65 20.75
N ARG A 53 29.73 40.00 20.98
CA ARG A 53 30.77 39.15 21.57
C ARG A 53 31.21 39.74 22.91
N ASP A 54 30.48 39.39 23.95
CA ASP A 54 30.84 39.62 25.36
C ASP A 54 30.75 38.27 26.11
N GLY A 55 31.58 37.97 27.10
CA GLY A 55 32.56 38.83 27.77
C GLY A 55 32.57 38.69 29.30
N GLY A 56 31.93 37.65 29.87
CA GLY A 56 31.72 37.50 31.32
C GLY A 56 32.45 36.31 31.95
N ARG A 57 33.24 36.56 32.99
CA ARG A 57 33.83 35.55 33.89
C ARG A 57 32.96 35.34 35.13
N SER A 58 33.12 34.18 35.77
CA SER A 58 33.28 33.97 37.24
C SER A 58 32.19 33.22 38.01
N SER A 59 32.65 32.48 39.04
CA SER A 59 31.94 31.77 40.12
C SER A 59 31.01 30.61 39.72
N ARG A 60 31.08 29.38 40.25
CA ARG A 60 31.63 28.74 41.49
C ARG A 60 30.71 28.69 42.72
N ARG A 61 29.86 27.64 42.75
CA ARG A 61 29.32 26.85 43.88
C ARG A 61 28.72 25.58 43.23
N GLN A 62 29.05 24.32 43.53
CA GLN A 62 29.75 23.64 44.63
C GLN A 62 28.93 23.42 45.92
N THR A 63 28.02 22.44 45.86
CA THR A 63 27.44 21.58 46.92
C THR A 63 26.78 20.40 46.17
N THR A 64 27.25 19.14 46.11
CA THR A 64 27.75 18.14 47.08
C THR A 64 26.68 17.53 48.01
N ASN A 65 26.43 16.23 47.81
CA ASN A 65 25.82 15.24 48.72
C ASN A 65 24.29 15.38 48.97
N SER A 66 23.55 14.31 49.29
CA SER A 66 23.92 12.91 49.63
C SER A 66 22.89 11.88 49.15
N ARG A 67 23.32 10.60 49.09
CA ARG A 67 22.44 9.41 49.04
C ARG A 67 21.71 9.22 50.37
N LEU A 68 20.59 8.48 50.37
CA LEU A 68 20.28 7.45 51.37
C LEU A 68 19.21 6.47 50.83
N SER A 69 19.01 5.36 51.55
CA SER A 69 18.14 4.22 51.20
C SER A 69 17.17 3.92 52.36
N ALA A 70 16.62 2.69 52.42
CA ALA A 70 15.49 2.23 53.23
C ALA A 70 14.13 2.60 52.58
N ASP A 71 13.24 1.67 52.26
CA ASP A 71 12.72 0.47 52.98
C ASP A 71 11.74 0.87 54.10
N ASP A 72 10.49 0.45 53.95
CA ASP A 72 9.51 0.19 55.02
C ASP A 72 8.44 -0.75 54.42
N ASP A 73 8.39 -1.99 54.93
CA ASP A 73 7.18 -2.82 54.88
C ASP A 73 6.21 -2.28 55.94
N ASP A 74 4.91 -2.24 55.67
CA ASP A 74 3.94 -2.47 56.74
C ASP A 74 2.63 -3.08 56.19
N SER A 75 1.84 -3.66 57.08
CA SER A 75 0.85 -4.68 56.75
C SER A 75 -0.54 -4.42 57.33
N ASP A 76 -1.46 -5.28 56.88
CA ASP A 76 -2.65 -5.76 57.60
C ASP A 76 -3.99 -5.03 57.41
N ASP A 77 -5.03 -5.75 57.87
CA ASP A 77 -6.46 -5.47 57.92
C ASP A 77 -7.22 -5.28 56.59
N GLY A 78 -8.29 -6.06 56.44
CA GLY A 78 -9.31 -5.89 55.41
C GLY A 78 -10.69 -5.74 56.03
N ASP A 79 -11.64 -5.20 55.27
CA ASP A 79 -13.06 -5.16 55.65
C ASP A 79 -13.94 -5.67 54.51
N ASP A 80 -15.12 -6.18 54.84
CA ASP A 80 -16.03 -6.88 53.94
C ASP A 80 -17.12 -5.93 53.38
N SER A 81 -17.87 -6.41 52.39
CA SER A 81 -19.15 -5.88 51.95
C SER A 81 -19.18 -4.43 51.41
N ASP A 82 -19.04 -4.30 50.08
CA ASP A 82 -20.26 -3.98 49.33
C ASP A 82 -20.29 -4.60 47.93
N ARG A 83 -21.47 -5.08 47.50
CA ARG A 83 -21.73 -5.63 46.17
C ARG A 83 -22.96 -4.96 45.56
N PRO A 84 -22.79 -3.87 44.79
CA PRO A 84 -23.83 -3.35 43.93
C PRO A 84 -24.29 -4.44 42.96
N ARG A 85 -25.53 -4.91 43.11
CA ARG A 85 -26.09 -5.98 42.29
C ARG A 85 -26.03 -5.61 40.81
N GLY A 86 -25.68 -6.59 39.99
CA GLY A 86 -25.36 -6.39 38.57
C GLY A 86 -26.47 -5.68 37.79
N ARG A 87 -26.22 -4.43 37.42
CA ARG A 87 -26.88 -3.81 36.27
C ARG A 87 -26.36 -4.54 35.03
N GLN A 88 -27.24 -5.15 34.24
CA GLN A 88 -26.86 -5.71 32.94
C GLN A 88 -26.41 -4.57 32.02
N GLN A 89 -25.12 -4.24 32.06
CA GLN A 89 -24.48 -3.63 30.91
C GLN A 89 -24.53 -4.67 29.79
N SER A 90 -25.10 -4.30 28.65
CA SER A 90 -24.74 -4.98 27.41
C SER A 90 -23.23 -4.87 27.26
N SER A 91 -22.55 -6.01 27.16
CA SER A 91 -21.10 -6.06 26.98
C SER A 91 -20.76 -5.47 25.62
N LYS A 92 -20.49 -4.16 25.59
CA LYS A 92 -19.95 -3.48 24.42
C LYS A 92 -18.60 -4.13 24.13
N SER A 93 -18.56 -4.95 23.09
CA SER A 93 -17.34 -5.60 22.63
C SER A 93 -16.25 -4.56 22.46
N THR A 94 -15.10 -4.78 23.11
CA THR A 94 -13.99 -3.86 22.97
C THR A 94 -13.33 -4.08 21.60
N PRO A 95 -12.64 -3.08 21.02
CA PRO A 95 -11.97 -3.25 19.74
C PRO A 95 -11.02 -4.46 19.75
N LYS A 96 -10.33 -4.72 20.87
CA LYS A 96 -9.47 -5.89 21.08
C LYS A 96 -10.22 -7.22 20.94
N ASP A 97 -11.48 -7.29 21.35
CA ASP A 97 -12.29 -8.52 21.26
C ASP A 97 -12.75 -8.79 19.83
N ILE A 98 -13.13 -7.72 19.09
CA ILE A 98 -13.58 -7.82 17.69
C ILE A 98 -12.40 -8.13 16.77
N TRP A 99 -11.29 -7.40 16.93
CA TRP A 99 -10.07 -7.58 16.13
C TRP A 99 -9.24 -8.81 16.53
N GLY A 100 -9.45 -9.38 17.71
CA GLY A 100 -8.55 -10.36 18.33
C GLY A 100 -8.25 -11.59 17.47
N ARG A 101 -9.21 -12.08 16.67
CA ARG A 101 -8.98 -13.21 15.73
C ARG A 101 -8.05 -12.83 14.58
N TYR A 102 -8.27 -11.66 13.97
CA TYR A 102 -7.47 -11.18 12.83
C TYR A 102 -6.06 -10.75 13.29
N MET A 103 -5.98 -10.06 14.43
CA MET A 103 -4.73 -9.48 14.93
C MET A 103 -3.79 -10.50 15.61
N ALA A 104 -4.27 -11.71 15.91
CA ALA A 104 -3.46 -12.75 16.56
C ALA A 104 -2.14 -13.07 15.83
N LYS A 105 -2.13 -13.02 14.49
CA LYS A 105 -0.91 -13.25 13.69
C LYS A 105 0.17 -12.20 13.90
N PHE A 106 -0.22 -10.94 14.17
CA PHE A 106 0.70 -9.82 14.36
C PHE A 106 1.37 -9.81 15.73
N ASP A 107 0.94 -10.64 16.68
CA ASP A 107 1.59 -10.83 17.99
C ASP A 107 2.86 -11.67 17.81
N LEU A 108 3.91 -11.08 17.22
CA LEU A 108 5.12 -11.79 16.77
C LEU A 108 5.90 -12.48 17.91
N ALA A 109 5.74 -12.04 19.15
CA ALA A 109 6.25 -12.75 20.33
C ALA A 109 5.53 -14.10 20.59
N LYS A 110 4.31 -14.29 20.06
CA LYS A 110 3.55 -15.55 20.09
C LYS A 110 3.57 -16.30 18.76
N SER A 111 3.32 -15.61 17.64
CA SER A 111 3.26 -16.25 16.31
C SER A 111 4.63 -16.69 15.83
N HIS A 112 5.66 -15.85 15.91
CA HIS A 112 7.04 -16.19 15.52
C HIS A 112 7.89 -16.68 16.71
N GLY A 113 8.03 -15.88 17.78
CA GLY A 113 8.59 -16.29 19.09
C GLY A 113 10.12 -16.34 19.24
N SER A 114 10.86 -15.86 18.24
CA SER A 114 12.34 -15.84 18.15
C SER A 114 12.82 -14.50 17.57
N GLY A 115 14.11 -14.30 17.36
CA GLY A 115 14.61 -13.16 16.59
C GLY A 115 14.26 -13.27 15.11
N ILE A 116 14.03 -12.12 14.47
CA ILE A 116 13.62 -11.97 13.07
C ILE A 116 14.81 -11.47 12.22
N TYR A 117 15.46 -10.38 12.66
CA TYR A 117 16.68 -9.88 12.03
C TYR A 117 17.78 -10.94 12.12
N VAL A 118 18.09 -11.38 13.34
CA VAL A 118 18.95 -12.55 13.63
C VAL A 118 18.20 -13.52 14.53
N ASP A 119 17.90 -14.72 14.01
CA ASP A 119 17.24 -15.80 14.73
C ASP A 119 18.30 -16.77 15.30
N LEU A 120 18.48 -16.78 16.62
CA LEU A 120 19.36 -17.71 17.34
C LEU A 120 18.71 -18.15 18.67
N GLY A 121 17.38 -18.18 18.69
CA GLY A 121 16.55 -18.35 19.89
C GLY A 121 16.59 -19.74 20.52
N GLY A 122 17.16 -20.73 19.83
CA GLY A 122 17.41 -22.08 20.34
C GLY A 122 18.89 -22.34 20.61
N THR A 123 19.14 -23.21 21.59
CA THR A 123 20.47 -23.77 21.87
C THR A 123 20.32 -25.27 22.05
N GLU A 124 21.08 -26.06 21.29
CA GLU A 124 21.05 -27.53 21.35
C GLU A 124 22.48 -28.09 21.41
N ARG A 125 22.66 -29.23 22.08
CA ARG A 125 23.98 -29.88 22.23
C ARG A 125 24.28 -30.77 21.03
N VAL A 126 25.50 -30.67 20.49
CA VAL A 126 26.05 -31.57 19.46
C VAL A 126 27.33 -32.17 20.04
N GLY A 127 27.29 -33.44 20.41
CA GLY A 127 28.37 -34.11 21.12
C GLY A 127 28.62 -33.46 22.49
N ALA A 128 29.76 -32.76 22.63
CA ALA A 128 30.18 -32.09 23.87
C ALA A 128 29.80 -30.60 23.93
N THR A 129 29.57 -29.93 22.79
CA THR A 129 29.40 -28.48 22.70
C THR A 129 27.95 -28.05 22.49
N GLN A 130 27.61 -26.86 23.00
CA GLN A 130 26.31 -26.22 22.80
C GLN A 130 26.40 -25.29 21.58
N HIS A 131 25.46 -25.41 20.65
CA HIS A 131 25.38 -24.56 19.46
C HIS A 131 24.03 -23.84 19.43
N ARG A 132 24.02 -22.57 18.98
CA ARG A 132 22.79 -21.81 18.76
C ARG A 132 22.24 -22.10 17.37
N MET A 133 20.91 -22.01 17.22
CA MET A 133 20.24 -22.17 15.92
C MET A 133 18.95 -21.34 15.85
N PRO A 134 18.48 -21.04 14.62
CA PRO A 134 17.15 -20.47 14.39
C PRO A 134 16.02 -21.30 15.00
N THR A 135 15.00 -20.66 15.56
CA THR A 135 13.81 -21.31 16.12
C THR A 135 12.48 -20.58 15.85
N GLY A 136 12.50 -19.53 15.04
CA GLY A 136 11.35 -18.74 14.63
C GLY A 136 10.32 -19.56 13.87
N LYS A 137 9.05 -19.41 14.26
CA LYS A 137 7.92 -20.21 13.75
C LYS A 137 7.20 -19.61 12.54
N CYS A 138 7.58 -18.40 12.13
CA CYS A 138 7.19 -17.81 10.85
C CYS A 138 8.41 -17.72 9.94
N PRO A 139 8.30 -18.01 8.63
CA PRO A 139 9.35 -17.69 7.68
C PRO A 139 9.48 -16.17 7.54
N VAL A 140 10.61 -15.72 7.02
CA VAL A 140 10.92 -14.30 6.79
C VAL A 140 11.13 -14.10 5.28
N MET A 141 10.16 -13.46 4.64
CA MET A 141 10.22 -13.14 3.20
C MET A 141 11.28 -12.07 2.94
N GLY A 142 11.97 -12.14 1.79
CA GLY A 142 12.97 -11.15 1.38
C GLY A 142 14.21 -11.07 2.26
N LYS A 143 14.42 -12.00 3.20
CA LYS A 143 15.61 -12.01 4.07
C LYS A 143 16.77 -12.70 3.36
N VAL A 144 17.74 -11.91 2.95
CA VAL A 144 19.04 -12.35 2.42
C VAL A 144 20.15 -12.07 3.43
N ILE A 145 21.28 -12.74 3.29
CA ILE A 145 22.49 -12.46 4.06
C ILE A 145 23.52 -11.85 3.11
N ASN A 146 23.87 -10.58 3.32
CA ASN A 146 24.97 -9.94 2.62
C ASN A 146 26.29 -10.55 3.10
N LEU A 147 27.22 -10.78 2.17
CA LEU A 147 28.53 -11.38 2.44
C LEU A 147 29.65 -10.45 1.98
N GLY A 148 30.73 -10.35 2.76
CA GLY A 148 31.88 -9.49 2.47
C GLY A 148 32.64 -9.83 1.20
N ASN A 149 32.52 -11.06 0.68
CA ASN A 149 33.07 -11.48 -0.61
C ASN A 149 32.13 -11.20 -1.80
N ASN A 150 30.98 -10.55 -1.55
CA ASN A 150 29.92 -10.27 -2.52
C ASN A 150 29.33 -11.51 -3.24
N ALA A 151 29.52 -12.71 -2.69
CA ALA A 151 28.84 -13.91 -3.16
C ALA A 151 27.34 -13.87 -2.84
N ASP A 152 26.54 -14.58 -3.65
CA ASP A 152 25.21 -15.00 -3.21
C ASP A 152 25.35 -15.99 -2.03
N PHE A 153 24.62 -15.75 -0.95
CA PHE A 153 24.59 -16.63 0.22
C PHE A 153 23.95 -17.99 -0.05
N LEU A 154 23.17 -18.15 -1.12
CA LEU A 154 22.66 -19.44 -1.59
C LEU A 154 23.73 -20.27 -2.35
N ASN A 155 24.89 -19.69 -2.69
CA ASN A 155 26.03 -20.47 -3.16
C ASN A 155 26.55 -21.41 -2.07
N ARG A 156 27.18 -22.50 -2.51
CA ARG A 156 27.72 -23.53 -1.61
C ARG A 156 28.95 -23.03 -0.87
N ILE A 157 29.03 -23.31 0.43
CA ILE A 157 30.20 -23.00 1.26
C ILE A 157 31.50 -23.71 0.79
N SER A 158 31.37 -24.77 -0.01
CA SER A 158 32.47 -25.53 -0.61
C SER A 158 32.82 -25.15 -2.05
N ALA A 159 32.39 -23.99 -2.57
CA ALA A 159 32.81 -23.54 -3.90
C ALA A 159 34.35 -23.48 -4.00
N GLU A 160 34.91 -23.88 -5.14
CA GLU A 160 36.38 -24.00 -5.29
C GLU A 160 37.07 -22.65 -5.09
N ASN A 161 36.62 -21.64 -5.84
CA ASN A 161 36.99 -20.25 -5.67
C ASN A 161 36.45 -19.68 -4.34
N PRO A 162 37.29 -19.12 -3.45
CA PRO A 162 36.84 -18.48 -2.22
C PRO A 162 35.86 -17.31 -2.41
N GLN A 163 35.92 -16.60 -3.55
CA GLN A 163 35.01 -15.49 -3.83
C GLN A 163 33.58 -15.96 -4.17
N ASP A 164 33.41 -17.20 -4.66
CA ASP A 164 32.09 -17.71 -5.05
C ASP A 164 31.39 -18.46 -3.89
N ARG A 165 32.00 -18.54 -2.71
CA ARG A 165 31.45 -19.26 -1.55
C ARG A 165 30.32 -18.47 -0.90
N GLY A 166 29.19 -19.14 -0.73
CA GLY A 166 28.07 -18.67 0.09
C GLY A 166 27.93 -19.48 1.39
N LEU A 167 26.70 -19.59 1.89
CA LEU A 167 26.36 -20.26 3.16
C LEU A 167 25.63 -21.59 2.96
N ALA A 168 25.26 -21.98 1.74
CA ALA A 168 24.50 -23.20 1.46
C ALA A 168 25.33 -24.48 1.63
N PHE A 169 24.63 -25.61 1.80
CA PHE A 169 25.22 -26.94 1.99
C PHE A 169 26.19 -27.35 0.86
N PRO A 170 27.30 -28.04 1.21
CA PRO A 170 28.28 -28.50 0.24
C PRO A 170 27.79 -29.72 -0.58
N ASP A 171 28.47 -30.01 -1.69
CA ASP A 171 28.24 -31.17 -2.57
C ASP A 171 28.67 -32.53 -1.96
N THR A 172 28.59 -32.68 -0.64
CA THR A 172 28.95 -33.92 0.04
C THR A 172 27.86 -34.98 -0.17
N ALA A 173 28.10 -35.88 -1.11
CA ALA A 173 27.32 -37.09 -1.33
C ALA A 173 27.07 -37.88 -0.03
N VAL A 174 25.80 -37.95 0.41
CA VAL A 174 25.43 -38.80 1.54
C VAL A 174 25.15 -40.21 1.05
N ALA A 175 25.82 -41.20 1.66
CA ALA A 175 25.63 -42.62 1.38
C ALA A 175 24.31 -43.11 2.00
N VAL A 176 23.17 -42.82 1.34
CA VAL A 176 21.84 -43.18 1.83
C VAL A 176 21.59 -44.68 1.66
N THR A 177 21.59 -45.41 2.78
CA THR A 177 21.25 -46.84 2.81
C THR A 177 19.73 -47.04 2.60
N ARG A 178 19.29 -47.09 1.34
CA ARG A 178 17.91 -47.48 1.02
C ARG A 178 17.64 -48.90 1.53
N ASN A 179 16.77 -49.03 2.53
CA ASN A 179 16.15 -50.30 2.90
C ASN A 179 15.18 -50.73 1.79
N SER A 180 15.69 -51.32 0.72
CA SER A 180 14.87 -51.99 -0.28
C SER A 180 14.11 -53.16 0.36
N ASN A 181 12.85 -53.32 -0.01
CA ASN A 181 11.99 -54.36 0.56
C ASN A 181 12.64 -55.75 0.42
N ALA A 182 12.66 -56.51 1.52
CA ALA A 182 13.63 -57.59 1.79
C ALA A 182 13.43 -58.89 0.98
N ARG A 183 13.40 -58.80 -0.34
CA ARG A 183 13.35 -59.94 -1.28
C ARG A 183 14.45 -59.94 -2.34
N ASN A 184 14.99 -58.77 -2.73
CA ASN A 184 16.04 -58.67 -3.76
C ASN A 184 17.39 -58.24 -3.16
N ARG A 185 18.20 -59.22 -2.70
CA ARG A 185 19.60 -58.99 -2.28
C ARG A 185 20.56 -58.98 -3.48
N ALA A 186 20.34 -58.09 -4.43
CA ALA A 186 21.23 -57.86 -5.56
C ALA A 186 21.40 -56.34 -5.74
N ALA A 187 22.66 -55.88 -5.73
CA ALA A 187 23.06 -54.47 -5.79
C ALA A 187 22.29 -53.52 -4.85
N ALA A 188 22.83 -53.29 -3.65
CA ALA A 188 22.58 -52.04 -2.94
C ALA A 188 23.29 -50.91 -3.71
N GLU A 189 22.65 -50.41 -4.76
CA GLU A 189 23.17 -49.32 -5.59
C GLU A 189 23.40 -48.10 -4.71
N LYS A 190 24.68 -47.74 -4.54
CA LYS A 190 25.12 -46.68 -3.64
C LYS A 190 24.90 -45.32 -4.32
N THR A 191 23.64 -44.93 -4.47
CA THR A 191 23.26 -43.66 -5.08
C THR A 191 23.76 -42.52 -4.19
N GLU A 192 24.63 -41.69 -4.73
CA GLU A 192 25.11 -40.49 -4.08
C GLU A 192 24.01 -39.44 -4.11
N ILE A 193 23.42 -39.14 -2.94
CA ILE A 193 22.35 -38.16 -2.82
C ILE A 193 22.94 -36.86 -2.25
N ILE A 194 22.89 -35.81 -3.07
CA ILE A 194 23.13 -34.42 -2.65
C ILE A 194 21.93 -33.97 -1.80
N LEU A 195 22.20 -33.37 -0.63
CA LEU A 195 21.14 -32.91 0.29
C LEU A 195 20.56 -31.54 -0.06
N SER A 196 21.24 -30.73 -0.89
CA SER A 196 20.84 -29.35 -1.16
C SER A 196 21.47 -28.79 -2.45
N PRO A 197 20.75 -27.94 -3.22
CA PRO A 197 19.32 -27.66 -3.08
C PRO A 197 18.47 -28.82 -3.64
N VAL A 198 17.17 -28.81 -3.33
CA VAL A 198 16.19 -29.81 -3.80
C VAL A 198 14.92 -29.09 -4.27
N SER A 199 14.24 -29.56 -5.32
CA SER A 199 13.02 -28.88 -5.81
C SER A 199 11.79 -29.21 -4.96
N ALA A 200 10.77 -28.35 -5.00
CA ALA A 200 9.45 -28.61 -4.42
C ALA A 200 8.87 -29.95 -4.92
N ALA A 201 9.02 -30.24 -6.22
CA ALA A 201 8.62 -31.50 -6.82
C ALA A 201 9.40 -32.71 -6.28
N ASP A 202 10.66 -32.56 -5.85
CA ASP A 202 11.42 -33.61 -5.18
C ASP A 202 10.87 -33.89 -3.78
N LEU A 203 10.52 -32.84 -3.02
CA LEU A 203 9.94 -32.93 -1.68
C LEU A 203 8.58 -33.62 -1.72
N VAL A 204 7.66 -33.20 -2.58
CA VAL A 204 6.35 -33.86 -2.74
C VAL A 204 6.51 -35.33 -3.14
N ARG A 205 7.47 -35.64 -4.03
CA ARG A 205 7.79 -37.02 -4.43
C ARG A 205 8.41 -37.86 -3.30
N TRP A 206 8.98 -37.23 -2.26
CA TRP A 206 9.45 -37.90 -1.04
C TRP A 206 8.37 -38.03 0.05
N GLY A 207 7.16 -37.50 -0.18
CA GLY A 207 6.00 -37.69 0.69
C GLY A 207 5.76 -36.56 1.70
N TYR A 208 6.32 -35.37 1.48
CA TYR A 208 5.99 -34.17 2.24
C TYR A 208 4.60 -33.62 1.80
N ASP A 209 3.80 -33.13 2.75
CA ASP A 209 2.34 -32.96 2.61
C ASP A 209 1.80 -31.54 2.88
N GLY A 210 2.67 -30.58 3.17
CA GLY A 210 2.34 -29.17 3.35
C GLY A 210 2.48 -28.34 2.07
N ASN A 211 2.48 -27.02 2.21
CA ASN A 211 2.96 -26.11 1.16
C ASN A 211 4.50 -26.13 1.10
N ASP A 212 5.09 -25.60 0.03
CA ASP A 212 6.50 -25.87 -0.29
C ASP A 212 7.50 -25.26 0.71
N VAL A 213 7.16 -24.10 1.30
CA VAL A 213 7.89 -23.50 2.42
C VAL A 213 7.86 -24.40 3.66
N ALA A 214 6.71 -24.97 4.00
CA ALA A 214 6.60 -25.90 5.13
C ALA A 214 7.29 -27.24 4.83
N ASN A 215 7.22 -27.73 3.60
CA ASN A 215 7.93 -28.94 3.14
C ASN A 215 9.45 -28.74 3.23
N CYS A 216 9.95 -27.57 2.83
CA CYS A 216 11.37 -27.21 2.94
C CYS A 216 11.83 -27.12 4.41
N ALA A 217 11.02 -26.50 5.28
CA ALA A 217 11.32 -26.42 6.71
C ALA A 217 11.29 -27.80 7.41
N GLU A 218 10.35 -28.67 7.06
CA GLU A 218 10.29 -30.05 7.59
C GLU A 218 11.45 -30.90 7.05
N TYR A 219 11.84 -30.73 5.78
CA TYR A 219 13.02 -31.37 5.21
C TYR A 219 14.31 -30.95 5.95
N ALA A 220 14.49 -29.65 6.22
CA ALA A 220 15.57 -29.14 7.08
C ALA A 220 15.50 -29.71 8.50
N GLY A 221 14.29 -29.91 9.04
CA GLY A 221 14.03 -30.57 10.32
C GLY A 221 14.34 -32.07 10.35
N ASN A 222 14.45 -32.72 9.18
CA ASN A 222 14.82 -34.13 9.05
C ASN A 222 16.32 -34.35 8.79
N ILE A 223 17.09 -33.30 8.45
CA ILE A 223 18.55 -33.38 8.29
C ILE A 223 19.24 -33.31 9.66
N ILE A 224 19.89 -34.41 10.05
CA ILE A 224 20.61 -34.55 11.33
C ILE A 224 22.13 -34.43 11.09
N PRO A 225 22.88 -33.62 11.87
CA PRO A 225 24.33 -33.57 11.80
C PRO A 225 24.99 -34.94 11.99
N ALA A 226 25.88 -35.32 11.06
CA ALA A 226 26.56 -36.62 11.09
C ALA A 226 27.51 -36.83 12.30
N SER A 227 27.87 -35.75 13.01
CA SER A 227 28.73 -35.77 14.20
C SER A 227 28.02 -36.20 15.48
N ASP A 228 26.69 -36.06 15.56
CA ASP A 228 25.87 -36.51 16.69
C ASP A 228 24.44 -36.80 16.21
N THR A 229 24.15 -38.06 15.91
CA THR A 229 22.83 -38.48 15.41
C THR A 229 21.72 -38.41 16.46
N ALA A 230 22.04 -38.15 17.73
CA ALA A 230 21.07 -37.95 18.81
C ALA A 230 20.76 -36.46 19.06
N THR A 231 21.39 -35.53 18.34
CA THR A 231 21.16 -34.10 18.52
C THR A 231 19.78 -33.65 18.04
N LYS A 232 19.26 -32.62 18.71
CA LYS A 232 18.10 -31.81 18.27
C LYS A 232 18.52 -30.60 17.43
N TYR A 233 19.81 -30.33 17.28
CA TYR A 233 20.31 -29.28 16.41
C TYR A 233 19.85 -29.53 14.97
N ARG A 234 19.37 -28.49 14.30
CA ARG A 234 18.95 -28.51 12.89
C ARG A 234 19.43 -27.24 12.20
N TYR A 235 19.56 -27.35 10.88
CA TYR A 235 20.04 -26.27 10.03
C TYR A 235 18.91 -25.30 9.66
N PRO A 236 19.22 -24.04 9.30
CA PRO A 236 18.27 -23.15 8.64
C PRO A 236 18.01 -23.59 7.20
N CYS A 237 16.92 -23.10 6.63
CA CYS A 237 16.62 -23.24 5.21
C CYS A 237 16.23 -21.91 4.58
N VAL A 238 16.37 -21.81 3.26
CA VAL A 238 15.75 -20.79 2.44
C VAL A 238 14.95 -21.50 1.36
N TYR A 239 13.68 -21.16 1.21
CA TYR A 239 12.90 -21.59 0.05
C TYR A 239 12.85 -20.45 -0.97
N ASP A 240 13.27 -20.73 -2.20
CA ASP A 240 13.08 -19.88 -3.37
C ASP A 240 11.73 -20.24 -4.02
N ALA A 241 10.75 -19.34 -3.92
CA ALA A 241 9.42 -19.53 -4.49
C ALA A 241 9.30 -19.13 -5.97
N LYS A 242 10.39 -18.68 -6.60
CA LYS A 242 10.46 -18.31 -8.03
C LYS A 242 11.10 -19.41 -8.87
N GLU A 243 12.14 -20.07 -8.35
CA GLU A 243 12.78 -21.24 -8.96
C GLU A 243 12.26 -22.58 -8.37
N GLU A 244 11.37 -22.53 -7.37
CA GLU A 244 10.78 -23.68 -6.65
C GLU A 244 11.82 -24.57 -5.94
N MET A 245 12.90 -23.96 -5.40
CA MET A 245 14.04 -24.66 -4.81
C MET A 245 14.16 -24.45 -3.30
N CYS A 246 14.36 -25.55 -2.57
CA CYS A 246 14.70 -25.57 -1.15
C CYS A 246 16.22 -25.66 -0.96
N HIS A 247 16.82 -24.64 -0.33
CA HIS A 247 18.23 -24.55 0.01
C HIS A 247 18.42 -24.75 1.51
N ILE A 248 19.34 -25.63 1.91
CA ILE A 248 19.72 -25.83 3.32
C ILE A 248 21.02 -25.06 3.58
N LEU A 249 21.04 -24.25 4.64
CA LEU A 249 22.23 -23.46 5.01
C LEU A 249 23.14 -24.28 5.94
N PHE A 250 24.44 -24.31 5.64
CA PHE A 250 25.41 -25.08 6.42
C PHE A 250 25.74 -24.45 7.78
N THR A 251 25.46 -23.16 7.95
CA THR A 251 25.71 -22.39 9.18
C THR A 251 24.45 -21.65 9.64
N PRO A 252 24.24 -21.50 10.96
CA PRO A 252 23.19 -20.64 11.52
C PRO A 252 23.63 -19.17 11.64
N MET A 253 24.88 -18.85 11.26
CA MET A 253 25.38 -17.47 11.24
C MET A 253 24.57 -16.60 10.27
N GLN A 254 24.36 -15.35 10.68
CA GLN A 254 23.47 -14.37 10.03
C GLN A 254 24.06 -12.97 10.13
N TYR A 255 24.63 -12.61 11.29
CA TYR A 255 25.32 -11.34 11.54
C TYR A 255 26.69 -11.61 12.17
N ASN A 256 27.73 -10.99 11.63
CA ASN A 256 29.07 -10.88 12.20
C ASN A 256 29.80 -9.71 11.50
N ARG A 257 29.84 -8.55 12.15
CA ARG A 257 30.58 -7.36 11.69
C ARG A 257 31.89 -7.17 12.46
N GLY A 258 32.65 -6.13 12.10
CA GLY A 258 33.85 -5.66 12.80
C GLY A 258 35.16 -5.84 12.02
N SER A 259 36.16 -5.00 12.33
CA SER A 259 37.36 -4.76 11.50
C SER A 259 38.37 -5.90 11.40
N ARG A 260 38.01 -7.10 11.88
CA ARG A 260 38.77 -8.35 11.75
C ARG A 260 38.28 -9.22 10.60
N TYR A 261 37.04 -9.01 10.18
CA TYR A 261 36.35 -9.80 9.17
C TYR A 261 35.88 -8.95 7.98
N CYS A 262 35.51 -7.69 8.26
CA CYS A 262 35.08 -6.65 7.32
C CYS A 262 36.17 -5.59 7.13
N ASP A 263 36.42 -5.19 5.88
CA ASP A 263 37.39 -4.17 5.51
C ASP A 263 36.67 -2.82 5.37
N ASN A 264 36.64 -2.07 6.47
CA ASN A 264 35.83 -0.86 6.61
C ASN A 264 36.34 0.35 5.79
N ASP A 265 37.39 0.20 4.97
CA ASP A 265 38.02 1.30 4.19
C ASP A 265 37.66 1.28 2.69
N GLY A 266 37.18 0.15 2.17
CA GLY A 266 36.85 -0.05 0.75
C GLY A 266 38.06 0.02 -0.20
N SER A 267 39.29 -0.19 0.27
CA SER A 267 40.47 -0.18 -0.60
C SER A 267 40.61 -1.49 -1.38
N GLN A 268 41.02 -1.40 -2.65
CA GLN A 268 41.34 -2.60 -3.46
C GLN A 268 42.72 -3.20 -3.10
N ASP A 269 43.45 -2.57 -2.18
CA ASP A 269 44.86 -2.85 -1.90
C ASP A 269 45.08 -3.78 -0.70
N GLU A 270 44.17 -3.82 0.30
CA GLU A 270 44.31 -4.70 1.48
C GLU A 270 43.52 -6.03 1.37
N GLY A 271 42.44 -6.08 0.59
CA GLY A 271 41.76 -7.34 0.24
C GLY A 271 40.26 -7.22 -0.03
N THR A 272 39.61 -8.36 -0.27
CA THR A 272 38.15 -8.51 -0.23
C THR A 272 37.73 -9.04 1.13
N SER A 273 36.67 -8.49 1.69
CA SER A 273 36.20 -8.91 3.00
C SER A 273 35.83 -10.38 3.05
N SER A 274 36.10 -10.99 4.19
CA SER A 274 35.91 -12.43 4.35
C SER A 274 34.43 -12.80 4.23
N LEU A 275 34.14 -14.05 3.83
CA LEU A 275 32.81 -14.68 3.96
C LEU A 275 32.22 -14.54 5.38
N LEU A 276 33.07 -14.32 6.40
CA LEU A 276 32.67 -14.16 7.78
C LEU A 276 32.21 -12.73 8.11
N CYS A 277 32.51 -11.72 7.28
CA CYS A 277 31.79 -10.45 7.32
C CYS A 277 30.40 -10.70 6.73
N MET A 278 29.36 -10.58 7.55
CA MET A 278 27.99 -10.82 7.09
C MET A 278 26.95 -10.07 7.91
N GLU A 279 25.84 -9.76 7.25
CA GLU A 279 24.68 -9.09 7.85
C GLU A 279 23.38 -9.48 7.14
N PRO A 280 22.25 -9.63 7.86
CA PRO A 280 20.95 -9.77 7.23
C PRO A 280 20.50 -8.44 6.63
N MET A 281 19.85 -8.47 5.47
CA MET A 281 19.04 -7.35 4.97
C MET A 281 17.70 -7.82 4.42
N LYS A 282 16.78 -6.87 4.23
CA LYS A 282 15.49 -7.08 3.55
C LYS A 282 15.65 -6.63 2.09
N SER A 283 15.49 -7.56 1.15
CA SER A 283 15.57 -7.30 -0.28
C SER A 283 14.18 -7.34 -0.91
N GLY A 284 13.84 -6.29 -1.67
CA GLY A 284 12.63 -6.24 -2.49
C GLY A 284 12.71 -7.15 -3.72
N ILE A 285 13.86 -7.19 -4.40
CA ILE A 285 14.05 -8.07 -5.56
C ILE A 285 14.02 -9.55 -5.15
N ASP A 286 14.51 -9.88 -3.95
CA ASP A 286 14.54 -11.24 -3.41
C ASP A 286 13.35 -11.54 -2.47
N ALA A 287 12.27 -10.75 -2.54
CA ALA A 287 11.04 -10.98 -1.76
C ALA A 287 10.44 -12.40 -1.91
N HIS A 288 10.80 -13.09 -2.99
CA HIS A 288 10.46 -14.47 -3.31
C HIS A 288 11.26 -15.52 -2.50
N LEU A 289 12.30 -15.12 -1.75
CA LEU A 289 13.06 -15.97 -0.85
C LEU A 289 12.45 -15.96 0.57
N TYR A 290 12.31 -17.15 1.16
CA TYR A 290 11.73 -17.37 2.49
C TYR A 290 12.79 -17.96 3.43
N TYR A 291 13.47 -17.12 4.22
CA TYR A 291 14.40 -17.59 5.26
C TYR A 291 13.61 -18.22 6.41
N GLY A 292 13.96 -19.44 6.82
CA GLY A 292 13.21 -20.21 7.81
C GLY A 292 14.08 -21.03 8.76
N SER A 293 13.51 -21.30 9.94
CA SER A 293 13.99 -22.37 10.82
C SER A 293 13.25 -23.67 10.51
N SER A 294 13.82 -24.80 10.92
CA SER A 294 13.12 -26.10 10.93
C SER A 294 11.90 -26.18 11.88
N ARG A 295 11.52 -25.07 12.53
CA ARG A 295 10.37 -24.93 13.42
C ARG A 295 9.28 -24.01 12.86
N VAL A 296 9.36 -23.63 11.58
CA VAL A 296 8.27 -22.92 10.88
C VAL A 296 6.96 -23.73 10.99
N ASP A 297 5.88 -23.04 11.33
CA ASP A 297 4.54 -23.62 11.47
C ASP A 297 4.03 -24.13 10.12
N LYS A 298 3.50 -25.36 10.04
CA LYS A 298 2.84 -25.88 8.83
C LYS A 298 1.65 -25.01 8.37
N LYS A 299 1.14 -24.13 9.24
CA LYS A 299 0.07 -23.14 8.95
C LYS A 299 0.57 -21.68 8.93
N TRP A 300 1.82 -21.44 8.54
CA TRP A 300 2.42 -20.10 8.55
C TRP A 300 1.60 -19.04 7.78
N GLU A 301 0.98 -19.37 6.64
CA GLU A 301 0.10 -18.43 5.89
C GLU A 301 -1.08 -17.91 6.73
N GLU A 302 -1.72 -18.79 7.51
CA GLU A 302 -2.81 -18.45 8.42
C GLU A 302 -2.29 -17.68 9.64
N ASN A 303 -1.24 -18.23 10.29
CA ASN A 303 -0.80 -17.86 11.64
C ASN A 303 0.23 -16.72 11.69
N CYS A 304 0.84 -16.35 10.56
CA CYS A 304 1.87 -15.32 10.47
C CYS A 304 1.42 -14.12 9.61
N PRO A 305 1.99 -12.91 9.84
CA PRO A 305 1.65 -11.68 9.13
C PRO A 305 2.49 -11.54 7.86
N MET A 306 2.27 -12.46 6.91
CA MET A 306 3.12 -12.63 5.72
C MET A 306 2.98 -11.54 4.66
N TYR A 307 1.90 -10.75 4.71
CA TYR A 307 1.57 -9.75 3.70
C TYR A 307 1.31 -8.40 4.39
N PRO A 308 1.74 -7.26 3.81
CA PRO A 308 1.27 -5.95 4.22
C PRO A 308 -0.26 -5.89 4.19
N VAL A 309 -0.90 -5.17 5.12
CA VAL A 309 -2.33 -4.86 5.00
C VAL A 309 -2.48 -3.50 4.33
N LYS A 310 -3.19 -3.45 3.20
CA LYS A 310 -3.46 -2.24 2.42
C LYS A 310 -4.54 -1.39 3.06
N ASP A 311 -4.46 -0.07 2.82
CA ASP A 311 -5.34 0.96 3.38
C ASP A 311 -5.41 0.94 4.93
N ALA A 312 -4.30 0.60 5.60
CA ALA A 312 -4.27 0.27 7.02
C ALA A 312 -3.12 0.95 7.81
N ILE A 313 -3.47 1.51 8.97
CA ILE A 313 -2.54 1.96 10.02
C ILE A 313 -2.66 1.02 11.23
N PHE A 314 -1.55 0.67 11.89
CA PHE A 314 -1.56 -0.17 13.09
C PHE A 314 -2.04 0.61 14.31
N GLY A 315 -2.90 -0.02 15.10
CA GLY A 315 -3.45 0.61 16.29
C GLY A 315 -3.66 -0.33 17.47
N ARG A 316 -4.04 0.28 18.59
CA ARG A 316 -4.39 -0.39 19.84
C ARG A 316 -5.74 0.10 20.34
N GLY A 317 -6.53 -0.84 20.86
CA GLY A 317 -7.90 -0.60 21.31
C GLY A 317 -7.96 0.22 22.60
N ALA A 318 -8.44 1.46 22.51
CA ALA A 318 -8.63 2.36 23.65
C ALA A 318 -10.02 3.02 23.60
N ASN A 319 -10.73 3.07 24.73
CA ASN A 319 -12.03 3.76 24.88
C ASN A 319 -13.08 3.41 23.81
N GLY A 320 -13.10 2.15 23.36
CA GLY A 320 -14.02 1.68 22.33
C GLY A 320 -13.70 2.17 20.92
N SER A 321 -12.46 2.58 20.64
CA SER A 321 -11.92 2.91 19.31
C SER A 321 -10.56 2.21 19.13
N CYS A 322 -10.13 2.06 17.89
CA CYS A 322 -8.71 1.84 17.59
C CYS A 322 -7.99 3.20 17.58
N VAL A 323 -6.76 3.28 18.08
CA VAL A 323 -5.92 4.50 18.07
C VAL A 323 -4.54 4.13 17.54
N ALA A 324 -4.00 4.93 16.61
CA ALA A 324 -2.66 4.71 16.07
C ALA A 324 -1.59 4.68 17.17
N ILE A 325 -0.58 3.84 16.96
CA ILE A 325 0.53 3.62 17.90
C ILE A 325 1.54 4.77 17.77
N GLU A 326 2.19 5.18 18.87
CA GLU A 326 3.25 6.19 18.78
C GLU A 326 4.52 5.58 18.16
N SER A 327 5.04 6.24 17.13
CA SER A 327 6.24 5.86 16.38
C SER A 327 7.45 5.81 17.33
N ALA A 328 8.21 4.72 17.29
CA ALA A 328 9.52 4.63 17.96
C ALA A 328 10.51 5.60 17.29
N PHE A 329 10.49 5.66 15.96
CA PHE A 329 11.09 6.70 15.13
C PHE A 329 10.32 6.83 13.80
N GLU A 330 10.57 7.93 13.08
CA GLU A 330 9.92 8.26 11.80
C GLU A 330 10.95 8.76 10.79
N GLU A 331 10.96 8.18 9.58
CA GLU A 331 11.85 8.59 8.48
C GLU A 331 11.10 8.59 7.14
N PHE A 332 11.57 9.38 6.18
CA PHE A 332 10.99 9.42 4.83
C PHE A 332 11.72 8.43 3.92
N THR A 333 11.00 7.43 3.43
CA THR A 333 11.47 6.43 2.46
C THR A 333 10.82 6.67 1.09
N ARG A 334 11.46 6.16 0.04
CA ARG A 334 11.02 6.31 -1.36
C ARG A 334 9.86 5.38 -1.72
N ASP A 335 9.85 4.22 -1.08
CA ASP A 335 9.00 3.07 -1.38
C ASP A 335 8.74 2.25 -0.10
N ALA A 336 7.84 1.26 -0.19
CA ALA A 336 7.48 0.39 0.92
C ALA A 336 8.61 -0.59 1.24
N GLU A 337 9.41 -0.97 0.24
CA GLU A 337 10.57 -1.84 0.34
C GLU A 337 11.65 -1.25 1.25
N GLU A 338 12.01 0.02 1.05
CA GLU A 338 12.95 0.76 1.90
C GLU A 338 12.42 0.93 3.33
N CYS A 339 11.10 1.15 3.51
CA CYS A 339 10.47 1.14 4.84
C CYS A 339 10.53 -0.27 5.50
N SER A 340 10.39 -1.34 4.70
CA SER A 340 10.49 -2.72 5.17
C SER A 340 11.91 -3.10 5.59
N ALA A 341 12.93 -2.58 4.90
CA ALA A 341 14.33 -2.76 5.26
C ALA A 341 14.69 -2.04 6.56
N LEU A 342 14.37 -0.74 6.64
CA LEU A 342 14.60 0.10 7.81
C LEU A 342 13.90 -0.44 9.07
N MET A 343 12.67 -0.98 8.94
CA MET A 343 12.00 -1.74 9.99
C MET A 343 12.73 -3.05 10.33
N PHE A 344 13.15 -3.82 9.32
CA PHE A 344 13.74 -5.15 9.51
C PHE A 344 15.09 -5.10 10.25
N GLU A 345 15.91 -4.09 9.99
CA GLU A 345 17.17 -3.84 10.72
C GLU A 345 16.95 -3.57 12.22
N ASN A 346 15.80 -2.98 12.57
CA ASN A 346 15.40 -2.65 13.94
C ASN A 346 14.48 -3.72 14.58
N ALA A 347 14.23 -4.83 13.88
CA ALA A 347 13.38 -5.92 14.35
C ALA A 347 14.07 -6.77 15.45
N ALA A 348 13.32 -7.70 16.02
CA ALA A 348 13.81 -8.61 17.06
C ALA A 348 15.13 -9.30 16.65
N ALA A 349 16.16 -9.25 17.50
CA ALA A 349 17.47 -9.84 17.23
C ALA A 349 17.96 -10.63 18.45
N ASP A 350 18.40 -11.87 18.24
CA ASP A 350 18.84 -12.77 19.31
C ASP A 350 20.33 -12.60 19.70
N LEU A 351 20.92 -11.42 19.52
CA LEU A 351 22.29 -11.11 19.93
C LEU A 351 22.40 -9.66 20.42
N GLU A 352 23.47 -9.37 21.15
CA GLU A 352 23.84 -8.00 21.47
C GLU A 352 24.60 -7.41 20.28
N ILE A 353 23.89 -6.70 19.40
CA ILE A 353 24.52 -5.78 18.44
C ILE A 353 24.99 -4.56 19.24
N ASP A 354 26.23 -4.14 19.02
CA ASP A 354 26.88 -3.07 19.77
C ASP A 354 27.69 -2.22 18.78
N GLU A 355 27.10 -1.12 18.32
CA GLU A 355 27.67 -0.27 17.26
C GLU A 355 29.05 0.30 17.63
N GLU A 356 29.33 0.50 18.93
CA GLU A 356 30.64 0.93 19.40
C GLU A 356 31.70 -0.20 19.29
N ALA A 357 31.27 -1.46 19.31
CA ALA A 357 32.12 -2.63 19.10
C ALA A 357 32.28 -2.98 17.61
N ASP A 358 31.23 -2.86 16.80
CA ASP A 358 31.30 -3.08 15.35
C ASP A 358 32.18 -2.03 14.65
N ASN A 359 32.20 -0.78 15.16
CA ASN A 359 33.12 0.28 14.72
C ASN A 359 34.49 0.26 15.45
N PHE A 360 34.82 -0.79 16.20
CA PHE A 360 36.09 -0.88 16.93
C PHE A 360 37.27 -1.17 15.99
N ASP A 361 38.03 -0.12 15.68
CA ASP A 361 39.28 -0.18 14.92
C ASP A 361 40.37 -0.91 15.74
N GLU A 362 40.47 -2.23 15.53
CA GLU A 362 41.45 -3.11 16.19
C GLU A 362 42.89 -2.69 15.85
N LEU A 363 43.15 -2.36 14.60
CA LEU A 363 44.48 -2.02 14.07
C LEU A 363 45.03 -0.74 14.70
N LYS A 364 44.22 0.33 14.73
CA LYS A 364 44.56 1.59 15.39
C LYS A 364 44.65 1.42 16.90
N THR A 365 43.78 0.62 17.52
CA THR A 365 43.84 0.39 18.98
C THR A 365 45.06 -0.42 19.39
N LEU A 366 45.47 -1.40 18.58
CA LEU A 366 46.74 -2.12 18.71
C LEU A 366 47.94 -1.19 18.48
N SER A 367 47.91 -0.37 17.43
CA SER A 367 48.97 0.61 17.11
C SER A 367 49.13 1.64 18.22
N ASP A 368 48.03 2.19 18.75
CA ASP A 368 48.01 3.04 19.95
C ASP A 368 48.55 2.29 21.18
N GLY A 369 48.14 1.03 21.35
CA GLY A 369 48.56 0.18 22.46
C GLY A 369 50.06 -0.04 22.46
N LEU A 370 50.65 -0.35 21.30
CA LEU A 370 52.08 -0.52 21.10
C LEU A 370 52.84 0.81 21.28
N ARG A 371 52.39 1.88 20.60
CA ARG A 371 53.02 3.22 20.67
C ARG A 371 53.03 3.81 22.08
N ASN A 372 52.02 3.53 22.90
CA ASN A 372 51.89 4.05 24.27
C ASN A 372 52.24 2.99 25.35
N ILE A 373 52.68 1.79 24.96
CA ILE A 373 52.97 0.64 25.84
C ILE A 373 51.80 0.35 26.82
N LYS A 374 50.57 0.40 26.31
CA LYS A 374 49.34 0.14 27.06
C LYS A 374 48.89 -1.31 26.84
N ALA A 375 49.39 -2.21 27.68
CA ALA A 375 49.09 -3.64 27.64
C ALA A 375 47.58 -3.96 27.60
N SER A 376 46.73 -3.13 28.23
CA SER A 376 45.27 -3.26 28.15
C SER A 376 44.72 -3.01 26.73
N LYS A 377 45.17 -1.96 26.03
CA LYS A 377 44.80 -1.71 24.62
C LYS A 377 45.28 -2.84 23.70
N ILE A 378 46.51 -3.31 23.91
CA ILE A 378 47.09 -4.42 23.14
C ILE A 378 46.26 -5.70 23.36
N ALA A 379 45.93 -6.05 24.60
CA ALA A 379 45.12 -7.23 24.91
C ALA A 379 43.67 -7.10 24.40
N GLN A 380 43.08 -5.90 24.47
CA GLN A 380 41.74 -5.63 23.93
C GLN A 380 41.68 -5.81 22.41
N ALA A 381 42.69 -5.34 21.67
CA ALA A 381 42.75 -5.54 20.23
C ALA A 381 43.05 -7.00 19.83
N LEU A 382 43.88 -7.72 20.58
CA LEU A 382 44.27 -9.10 20.22
C LEU A 382 43.28 -10.18 20.70
N PHE A 383 42.59 -9.98 21.83
CA PHE A 383 41.89 -11.06 22.54
C PHE A 383 40.41 -10.77 22.87
N SER A 384 39.86 -9.61 22.51
CA SER A 384 38.40 -9.44 22.53
C SER A 384 37.74 -10.32 21.45
N PRO A 385 36.68 -11.06 21.78
CA PRO A 385 35.63 -11.38 20.84
C PRO A 385 34.67 -10.19 20.71
N ILE A 386 34.10 -10.00 19.52
CA ILE A 386 33.30 -8.82 19.16
C ILE A 386 31.94 -8.83 19.89
N ALA A 387 31.39 -10.03 20.16
CA ALA A 387 30.35 -10.22 21.16
C ALA A 387 30.95 -10.47 22.57
N LYS A 388 30.42 -9.80 23.60
CA LYS A 388 30.95 -9.83 24.98
C LYS A 388 31.03 -11.25 25.54
N ALA A 389 32.24 -11.79 25.70
CA ALA A 389 32.47 -13.08 26.35
C ALA A 389 32.02 -13.05 27.82
N GLY A 390 30.82 -13.56 28.07
CA GLY A 390 30.22 -13.63 29.41
C GLY A 390 28.79 -13.07 29.50
N THR A 391 28.27 -12.35 28.50
CA THR A 391 26.83 -12.08 28.46
C THR A 391 26.09 -13.32 27.99
N SER A 392 25.06 -13.73 28.73
CA SER A 392 24.14 -14.78 28.27
C SER A 392 23.40 -14.24 27.06
N ALA A 393 23.69 -14.79 25.88
CA ALA A 393 23.16 -14.29 24.61
C ALA A 393 21.64 -14.06 24.68
N LYS A 394 21.23 -12.80 24.50
CA LYS A 394 19.86 -12.37 24.74
C LYS A 394 18.95 -12.87 23.62
N ASN A 395 18.15 -13.90 23.90
CA ASN A 395 17.08 -14.30 23.00
C ASN A 395 15.94 -13.29 23.14
N SER A 396 15.65 -12.54 22.08
CA SER A 396 14.63 -11.49 21.96
C SER A 396 13.20 -11.95 22.28
N LYS A 397 12.91 -13.25 22.07
CA LYS A 397 11.56 -13.84 22.12
C LYS A 397 10.56 -13.17 21.16
N GLY A 398 11.03 -12.58 20.07
CA GLY A 398 10.18 -11.83 19.14
C GLY A 398 9.81 -10.42 19.62
N VAL A 399 10.53 -9.87 20.60
CA VAL A 399 10.42 -8.45 21.00
C VAL A 399 11.46 -7.62 20.24
N GLY A 400 11.00 -6.55 19.60
CA GLY A 400 11.77 -5.65 18.75
C GLY A 400 10.82 -4.73 17.96
N MET A 401 11.36 -3.87 17.09
CA MET A 401 10.53 -2.93 16.30
C MET A 401 9.95 -3.61 15.05
N ASN A 402 9.11 -4.62 15.27
CA ASN A 402 8.76 -5.61 14.25
C ASN A 402 7.65 -5.19 13.27
N TRP A 403 7.10 -3.99 13.42
CA TRP A 403 5.97 -3.49 12.63
C TRP A 403 6.20 -2.04 12.21
N ALA A 404 5.66 -1.67 11.04
CA ALA A 404 5.74 -0.31 10.53
C ALA A 404 4.45 0.11 9.83
N ASN A 405 4.21 1.41 9.78
CA ASN A 405 3.21 2.03 8.92
C ASN A 405 3.88 2.94 7.89
N TYR A 406 3.79 2.53 6.64
CA TYR A 406 4.16 3.33 5.49
C TYR A 406 2.93 4.12 5.00
N ASP A 407 3.14 5.31 4.44
CA ASP A 407 2.11 6.10 3.75
C ASP A 407 2.64 6.50 2.37
N SER A 408 2.16 5.81 1.32
CA SER A 408 2.62 6.03 -0.04
C SER A 408 2.18 7.37 -0.64
N ASN A 409 1.30 8.13 0.04
CA ASN A 409 0.99 9.50 -0.33
C ASN A 409 2.08 10.50 0.10
N THR A 410 2.87 10.18 1.13
CA THR A 410 3.87 11.09 1.73
C THR A 410 5.29 10.55 1.77
N GLY A 411 5.47 9.24 1.56
CA GLY A 411 6.74 8.54 1.75
C GLY A 411 7.13 8.36 3.23
N LEU A 412 6.22 8.60 4.18
CA LEU A 412 6.57 8.55 5.60
C LEU A 412 6.49 7.12 6.15
N CYS A 413 7.64 6.58 6.56
CA CYS A 413 7.77 5.31 7.28
C CYS A 413 7.77 5.56 8.79
N ARG A 414 6.82 4.97 9.50
CA ARG A 414 6.70 5.01 10.96
C ARG A 414 6.97 3.62 11.54
N VAL A 415 8.11 3.43 12.19
CA VAL A 415 8.45 2.15 12.84
C VAL A 415 7.94 2.15 14.28
N ILE A 416 7.37 1.03 14.73
CA ILE A 416 6.73 0.90 16.06
C ILE A 416 7.19 -0.34 16.83
N GLU A 417 7.26 -0.23 18.15
CA GLU A 417 7.62 -1.33 19.06
C GLU A 417 6.44 -1.91 19.87
N GLU A 418 5.32 -1.19 20.02
CA GLU A 418 4.14 -1.74 20.70
C GLU A 418 3.38 -2.72 19.80
N THR A 419 3.08 -3.91 20.32
CA THR A 419 2.30 -4.92 19.58
C THR A 419 0.89 -4.40 19.20
N PRO A 420 0.51 -4.38 17.92
CA PRO A 420 -0.80 -3.90 17.49
C PRO A 420 -1.91 -4.89 17.85
N ASN A 421 -3.12 -4.38 18.08
CA ASN A 421 -4.30 -5.22 18.37
C ASN A 421 -5.61 -4.76 17.70
N CYS A 422 -5.53 -3.79 16.80
CA CYS A 422 -6.56 -3.44 15.82
C CYS A 422 -5.93 -2.68 14.65
N LEU A 423 -6.69 -2.44 13.58
CA LEU A 423 -6.28 -1.55 12.48
C LEU A 423 -7.19 -0.32 12.41
N ILE A 424 -6.64 0.77 11.88
CA ILE A 424 -7.36 1.97 11.45
C ILE A 424 -7.36 1.97 9.92
N ILE A 425 -8.51 2.19 9.29
CA ILE A 425 -8.57 2.35 7.83
C ILE A 425 -8.11 3.75 7.44
N ASP A 426 -7.08 3.84 6.59
CA ASP A 426 -6.80 5.04 5.80
C ASP A 426 -6.10 4.71 4.48
N ALA A 427 -6.66 5.20 3.36
CA ALA A 427 -6.21 4.80 2.04
C ALA A 427 -4.88 5.44 1.63
N GLY A 428 -4.01 4.59 1.07
CA GLY A 428 -2.61 4.86 0.78
C GLY A 428 -1.63 4.51 1.92
N SER A 429 -2.13 4.08 3.10
CA SER A 429 -1.25 3.53 4.14
C SER A 429 -1.15 2.01 4.08
N PHE A 430 0.04 1.49 4.38
CA PHE A 430 0.33 0.05 4.45
C PHE A 430 0.82 -0.33 5.85
N ALA A 431 0.24 -1.39 6.42
CA ALA A 431 0.62 -1.96 7.70
C ALA A 431 1.56 -3.16 7.48
N MET A 432 2.87 -2.96 7.65
CA MET A 432 3.93 -3.89 7.27
C MET A 432 4.57 -4.59 8.49
N THR A 433 5.16 -5.77 8.31
CA THR A 433 5.90 -6.45 9.40
C THR A 433 7.25 -6.97 8.94
N ALA A 434 8.19 -7.08 9.87
CA ALA A 434 9.56 -7.54 9.58
C ALA A 434 9.62 -8.97 9.01
N VAL A 435 8.61 -9.82 9.22
CA VAL A 435 8.55 -11.19 8.66
C VAL A 435 7.86 -11.25 7.28
N GLY A 436 6.93 -10.36 6.99
CA GLY A 436 6.13 -10.38 5.76
C GLY A 436 6.86 -9.85 4.52
N SER A 437 6.19 -9.87 3.37
CA SER A 437 6.71 -9.32 2.12
C SER A 437 7.04 -7.82 2.26
N PRO A 438 8.15 -7.34 1.67
CA PRO A 438 8.44 -5.92 1.56
C PRO A 438 7.60 -5.18 0.50
N LEU A 439 6.88 -5.88 -0.39
CA LEU A 439 6.28 -5.29 -1.60
C LEU A 439 4.83 -4.82 -1.40
N GLU A 440 4.46 -3.64 -1.93
CA GLU A 440 3.06 -3.18 -1.97
C GLU A 440 2.14 -4.11 -2.78
N GLN A 441 2.68 -4.75 -3.83
CA GLN A 441 1.90 -5.58 -4.75
C GLN A 441 1.38 -6.89 -4.12
N ASP A 442 2.03 -7.34 -3.03
CA ASP A 442 1.65 -8.54 -2.29
C ASP A 442 0.64 -8.23 -1.16
N ALA A 443 0.21 -6.97 -1.03
CA ALA A 443 -0.59 -6.52 0.10
C ALA A 443 -2.02 -7.08 0.08
N VAL A 444 -2.48 -7.60 1.22
CA VAL A 444 -3.86 -8.05 1.42
C VAL A 444 -4.77 -6.86 1.73
N PRO A 445 -6.03 -6.86 1.27
CA PRO A 445 -6.96 -5.76 1.54
C PRO A 445 -7.32 -5.67 3.03
N PHE A 446 -7.67 -4.46 3.47
CA PHE A 446 -8.28 -4.21 4.77
C PHE A 446 -9.50 -5.15 5.00
N PRO A 447 -9.67 -5.77 6.20
CA PRO A 447 -10.80 -6.65 6.47
C PRO A 447 -12.10 -5.85 6.67
N CYS A 448 -12.84 -5.63 5.57
CA CYS A 448 -14.03 -4.78 5.52
C CYS A 448 -15.22 -5.29 6.37
N ASP A 449 -15.18 -6.53 6.86
CA ASP A 449 -16.13 -7.09 7.82
C ASP A 449 -15.90 -6.61 9.26
N ILE A 450 -14.69 -6.12 9.58
CA ILE A 450 -14.28 -5.72 10.93
C ILE A 450 -14.45 -4.21 11.12
N VAL A 451 -15.66 -3.79 11.50
CA VAL A 451 -16.03 -2.37 11.64
C VAL A 451 -15.72 -1.81 13.03
N THR A 452 -14.74 -0.91 13.12
CA THR A 452 -14.49 -0.07 14.31
C THR A 452 -14.11 1.37 13.93
N ASN A 453 -14.29 2.33 14.84
CA ASN A 453 -13.74 3.68 14.71
C ASN A 453 -12.23 3.67 14.95
N GLY A 454 -11.45 4.13 13.98
CA GLY A 454 -10.04 4.48 14.15
C GLY A 454 -9.78 5.97 14.47
N TYR A 455 -8.60 6.25 15.01
CA TYR A 455 -7.95 7.57 15.02
C TYR A 455 -6.63 7.40 14.27
N ILE A 456 -6.39 8.20 13.21
CA ILE A 456 -5.18 8.04 12.36
C ILE A 456 -3.93 8.63 13.01
N GLU A 457 -4.09 9.67 13.83
CA GLU A 457 -2.98 10.31 14.55
C GLU A 457 -2.70 9.59 15.88
N PRO A 458 -1.43 9.31 16.22
CA PRO A 458 -1.03 8.84 17.54
C PRO A 458 -1.30 9.87 18.63
N ARG A 459 -1.34 9.43 19.90
CA ARG A 459 -1.44 10.31 21.08
C ARG A 459 -0.18 10.27 21.96
N PRO A 460 0.96 10.80 21.49
CA PRO A 460 2.21 10.71 22.23
C PRO A 460 2.21 11.58 23.49
N ARG A 461 3.17 11.31 24.40
CA ARG A 461 3.32 12.00 25.70
C ARG A 461 3.83 13.46 25.61
N SER A 462 3.12 14.31 24.86
CA SER A 462 3.44 15.73 24.72
C SER A 462 3.28 16.52 26.03
N ARG A 463 4.29 17.35 26.34
CA ARG A 463 4.25 18.28 27.49
C ARG A 463 3.53 19.59 27.20
N HIS A 464 3.01 19.80 25.99
CA HIS A 464 2.33 21.04 25.59
C HIS A 464 0.89 21.14 26.10
N ARG A 465 0.74 21.38 27.41
CA ARG A 465 -0.56 21.49 28.11
C ARG A 465 -1.44 22.68 27.70
N ASN A 466 -0.95 23.58 26.83
CA ASN A 466 -1.53 24.90 26.55
C ASN A 466 -1.80 25.20 25.06
N THR A 467 -1.52 24.29 24.12
CA THR A 467 -2.01 24.44 22.74
C THR A 467 -3.48 24.07 22.66
N THR A 468 -4.25 24.80 21.85
CA THR A 468 -5.65 24.45 21.53
C THR A 468 -5.74 23.00 21.07
N PRO A 469 -6.79 22.24 21.46
CA PRO A 469 -6.94 20.86 21.02
C PRO A 469 -7.03 20.83 19.48
N ILE A 470 -5.97 20.34 18.85
CA ILE A 470 -5.93 20.06 17.42
C ILE A 470 -6.99 18.99 17.17
N PHE A 471 -7.78 19.17 16.12
CA PHE A 471 -8.85 18.24 15.80
C PHE A 471 -8.27 16.88 15.38
N GLU A 472 -8.60 15.83 16.13
CA GLU A 472 -8.17 14.46 15.86
C GLU A 472 -9.04 13.86 14.75
N VAL A 473 -8.43 13.52 13.61
CA VAL A 473 -9.13 12.86 12.49
C VAL A 473 -9.47 11.41 12.89
N THR A 474 -10.76 11.08 12.77
CA THR A 474 -11.28 9.70 12.95
C THR A 474 -11.74 9.12 11.62
N THR A 475 -11.61 7.81 11.47
CA THR A 475 -12.07 7.05 10.29
C THR A 475 -12.91 5.84 10.70
N ALA A 476 -13.83 5.40 9.84
CA ALA A 476 -14.57 4.14 10.01
C ALA A 476 -15.18 3.67 8.68
N LEU A 477 -15.35 2.36 8.54
CA LEU A 477 -16.05 1.72 7.42
C LEU A 477 -17.56 2.08 7.36
N SER A 478 -18.18 2.45 8.48
CA SER A 478 -19.59 2.87 8.50
C SER A 478 -19.79 4.20 9.24
N ARG A 479 -20.75 5.00 8.74
CA ARG A 479 -21.15 6.28 9.32
C ARG A 479 -21.72 6.15 10.75
N GLU A 480 -22.26 4.98 11.10
CA GLU A 480 -22.76 4.68 12.44
C GLU A 480 -21.65 4.36 13.44
N ALA A 481 -20.55 3.76 12.99
CA ALA A 481 -19.38 3.49 13.82
C ALA A 481 -18.50 4.73 14.03
N LEU A 482 -18.48 5.67 13.07
CA LEU A 482 -17.65 6.87 13.10
C LEU A 482 -18.05 7.83 14.24
N LYS A 483 -17.13 8.04 15.19
CA LYS A 483 -17.27 9.04 16.26
C LYS A 483 -16.86 10.42 15.73
N CYS A 484 -17.80 11.11 15.09
CA CYS A 484 -17.57 12.45 14.52
C CYS A 484 -18.21 13.56 15.36
N SER A 485 -17.47 14.65 15.58
CA SER A 485 -17.91 15.87 16.28
C SER A 485 -17.97 17.11 15.37
N LYS A 486 -17.65 16.94 14.08
CA LYS A 486 -17.56 18.00 13.06
C LYS A 486 -18.31 17.56 11.79
N TYR A 487 -17.67 17.52 10.63
CA TYR A 487 -18.29 17.08 9.38
C TYR A 487 -17.81 15.69 8.99
N VAL A 488 -18.74 14.84 8.55
CA VAL A 488 -18.42 13.55 7.93
C VAL A 488 -18.16 13.75 6.45
N HIS A 489 -17.05 13.20 5.99
CA HIS A 489 -16.64 13.12 4.59
C HIS A 489 -16.54 11.65 4.15
N GLU A 490 -16.36 11.45 2.85
CA GLU A 490 -16.25 10.15 2.19
C GLU A 490 -14.90 10.12 1.46
N LYS A 491 -14.04 9.14 1.76
CA LYS A 491 -12.74 8.88 1.07
C LYS A 491 -12.82 7.48 0.45
N TYR A 492 -12.17 7.30 -0.69
CA TYR A 492 -12.10 6.00 -1.37
C TYR A 492 -10.88 5.23 -0.87
N SER A 493 -11.06 3.93 -0.66
CA SER A 493 -10.02 2.92 -0.42
C SER A 493 -10.15 1.84 -1.50
N GLU A 494 -9.05 1.23 -1.92
CA GLU A 494 -9.13 0.12 -2.87
C GLU A 494 -9.59 -1.17 -2.18
N SER A 495 -9.28 -1.34 -0.90
CA SER A 495 -9.68 -2.50 -0.10
C SER A 495 -11.20 -2.61 0.09
N CYS A 496 -11.87 -1.50 0.44
CA CYS A 496 -13.26 -1.49 0.89
C CYS A 496 -14.16 -0.50 0.15
N GLY A 497 -13.66 0.18 -0.89
CA GLY A 497 -14.40 1.26 -1.55
C GLY A 497 -14.55 2.49 -0.65
N THR A 498 -15.75 3.07 -0.61
CA THR A 498 -16.00 4.30 0.17
C THR A 498 -16.05 4.02 1.68
N TYR A 499 -15.17 4.67 2.43
CA TYR A 499 -15.21 4.75 3.89
C TYR A 499 -15.38 6.20 4.35
N TYR A 500 -15.66 6.38 5.63
CA TYR A 500 -16.00 7.68 6.21
C TYR A 500 -14.89 8.21 7.11
N TYR A 501 -14.65 9.52 7.05
CA TYR A 501 -13.76 10.21 7.97
C TYR A 501 -14.40 11.49 8.52
N CYS A 502 -13.98 11.91 9.72
CA CYS A 502 -14.41 13.16 10.33
C CYS A 502 -13.35 14.25 10.10
N SER A 503 -13.76 15.47 9.74
CA SER A 503 -12.88 16.62 9.54
C SER A 503 -13.53 17.94 10.00
N GLU A 504 -12.72 18.94 10.33
CA GLU A 504 -13.18 20.31 10.57
C GLU A 504 -13.64 21.03 9.29
N GLU A 505 -13.12 20.62 8.13
CA GLU A 505 -13.48 21.21 6.86
C GLU A 505 -14.92 20.84 6.45
N LYS A 506 -15.61 21.73 5.73
CA LYS A 506 -16.96 21.47 5.23
C LYS A 506 -16.90 20.71 3.90
N PRO A 507 -17.69 19.64 3.70
CA PRO A 507 -17.74 18.92 2.44
C PRO A 507 -17.98 19.86 1.25
N SER A 508 -17.20 19.69 0.17
CA SER A 508 -17.31 20.50 -1.05
C SER A 508 -18.69 20.40 -1.70
N SER A 509 -19.41 19.31 -1.48
CA SER A 509 -20.82 19.14 -1.85
C SER A 509 -21.75 20.19 -1.22
N TRP A 510 -21.46 20.70 -0.02
CA TRP A 510 -22.20 21.82 0.58
C TRP A 510 -21.91 23.14 -0.13
N ALA A 511 -20.72 23.32 -0.72
CA ALA A 511 -20.42 24.48 -1.56
C ALA A 511 -21.21 24.42 -2.88
N PHE A 512 -21.42 23.23 -3.47
CA PHE A 512 -22.30 23.05 -4.63
C PHE A 512 -23.74 23.49 -4.30
N TRP A 513 -24.33 22.98 -3.22
CA TRP A 513 -25.68 23.39 -2.79
C TRP A 513 -25.79 24.88 -2.42
N ARG A 514 -24.73 25.50 -1.88
CA ARG A 514 -24.70 26.94 -1.58
C ARG A 514 -24.51 27.81 -2.84
N ASN A 515 -23.84 27.30 -3.87
CA ASN A 515 -23.63 27.98 -5.15
C ASN A 515 -24.81 27.77 -6.12
N LEU A 516 -25.74 26.86 -5.81
CA LEU A 516 -27.04 26.74 -6.47
C LEU A 516 -27.95 27.92 -6.10
N ASP A 517 -27.56 29.12 -6.56
CA ASP A 517 -28.26 30.38 -6.32
C ASP A 517 -29.69 30.29 -6.85
N TRP A 518 -30.63 30.02 -5.93
CA TRP A 518 -32.05 29.83 -6.23
C TRP A 518 -32.64 31.03 -6.98
N LYS A 519 -32.07 32.23 -6.81
CA LYS A 519 -32.48 33.44 -7.55
C LYS A 519 -32.05 33.40 -9.01
N ARG A 520 -30.99 32.66 -9.39
CA ARG A 520 -30.63 32.38 -10.79
C ARG A 520 -31.52 31.29 -11.36
N VAL A 521 -31.69 30.18 -10.66
CA VAL A 521 -32.56 29.07 -11.10
C VAL A 521 -33.99 29.59 -11.34
N ALA A 522 -34.55 30.35 -10.40
CA ALA A 522 -35.85 30.99 -10.57
C ALA A 522 -35.89 31.98 -11.76
N LYS A 523 -34.82 32.76 -12.00
CA LYS A 523 -34.74 33.63 -13.19
C LYS A 523 -34.75 32.85 -14.51
N TYR A 524 -34.01 31.74 -14.60
CA TYR A 524 -34.02 30.89 -15.80
C TYR A 524 -35.39 30.23 -16.02
N VAL A 525 -36.01 29.70 -14.97
CA VAL A 525 -37.38 29.13 -15.03
C VAL A 525 -38.40 30.19 -15.45
N MET A 526 -38.38 31.39 -14.85
CA MET A 526 -39.28 32.49 -15.23
C MET A 526 -39.02 33.00 -16.65
N SER A 527 -37.77 32.98 -17.13
CA SER A 527 -37.41 33.31 -18.51
C SER A 527 -37.99 32.29 -19.50
N LEU A 528 -37.87 30.98 -19.21
CA LEU A 528 -38.47 29.92 -20.03
C LEU A 528 -40.01 30.02 -20.05
N ILE A 529 -40.64 30.32 -18.92
CA ILE A 529 -42.09 30.57 -18.84
C ILE A 529 -42.47 31.80 -19.70
N ALA A 530 -41.72 32.89 -19.64
CA ALA A 530 -41.96 34.08 -20.46
C ALA A 530 -41.80 33.79 -21.96
N ILE A 531 -40.81 33.00 -22.36
CA ILE A 531 -40.60 32.55 -23.75
C ILE A 531 -41.77 31.66 -24.20
N ALA A 532 -42.24 30.73 -23.37
CA ALA A 532 -43.39 29.88 -23.68
C ALA A 532 -44.69 30.70 -23.85
N ILE A 533 -44.92 31.69 -22.98
CA ILE A 533 -46.05 32.63 -23.10
C ILE A 533 -45.93 33.47 -24.38
N LEU A 534 -44.73 33.95 -24.72
CA LEU A 534 -44.49 34.68 -25.97
C LEU A 534 -44.78 33.81 -27.19
N TYR A 535 -44.34 32.53 -27.18
CA TYR A 535 -44.60 31.58 -28.26
C TYR A 535 -46.10 31.28 -28.41
N MET A 536 -46.83 31.12 -27.30
CA MET A 536 -48.30 30.99 -27.33
C MET A 536 -48.99 32.26 -27.83
N ALA A 537 -48.51 33.46 -27.50
CA ALA A 537 -49.04 34.72 -28.02
C ALA A 537 -48.78 34.88 -29.54
N ILE A 538 -47.60 34.49 -30.02
CA ILE A 538 -47.26 34.45 -31.45
C ILE A 538 -48.15 33.43 -32.17
N HIS A 539 -48.33 32.23 -31.62
CA HIS A 539 -49.22 31.21 -32.19
C HIS A 539 -50.70 31.67 -32.20
N TRP A 540 -51.17 32.33 -31.14
CA TRP A 540 -52.54 32.87 -31.06
C TRP A 540 -52.76 34.02 -32.05
N THR A 541 -51.81 34.95 -32.18
CA THR A 541 -51.89 36.04 -33.17
C THR A 541 -51.81 35.52 -34.61
N TYR A 542 -50.95 34.54 -34.89
CA TYR A 542 -50.91 33.84 -36.18
C TYR A 542 -52.26 33.19 -36.52
N LYS A 543 -52.81 32.40 -35.58
CA LYS A 543 -54.12 31.74 -35.74
C LYS A 543 -55.24 32.76 -35.94
N ARG A 544 -55.24 33.87 -35.19
CA ARG A 544 -56.22 34.96 -35.33
C ARG A 544 -56.12 35.64 -36.69
N LEU A 545 -54.91 35.96 -37.15
CA LEU A 545 -54.66 36.56 -38.47
C LEU A 545 -55.11 35.65 -39.63
N TRP A 546 -54.91 34.33 -39.50
CA TRP A 546 -55.45 33.34 -40.44
C TRP A 546 -56.98 33.34 -40.44
N THR A 547 -57.63 33.29 -39.27
CA THR A 547 -59.11 33.34 -39.20
C THR A 547 -59.69 34.64 -39.75
N THR A 548 -58.97 35.77 -39.70
CA THR A 548 -59.41 37.03 -40.32
C THR A 548 -59.17 37.13 -41.83
N LYS A 549 -58.45 36.17 -42.44
CA LYS A 549 -58.34 36.06 -43.91
C LYS A 549 -59.37 35.13 -44.54
N ALA A 550 -60.19 34.45 -43.74
CA ALA A 550 -61.25 33.56 -44.20
C ALA A 550 -62.63 34.24 -44.10
N LYS A 551 -62.89 35.23 -44.96
CA LYS A 551 -64.24 35.64 -45.37
C LYS A 551 -64.29 35.75 -46.89
N PRO A 552 -65.22 35.07 -47.57
CA PRO A 552 -65.42 35.24 -49.01
C PRO A 552 -66.13 36.57 -49.30
N GLU A 553 -65.86 37.14 -50.47
CA GLU A 553 -66.49 38.38 -50.97
C GLU A 553 -66.90 38.17 -52.43
N SER A 554 -68.09 37.57 -52.64
CA SER A 554 -68.78 37.53 -53.94
C SER A 554 -70.20 36.90 -53.91
N ASP A 555 -71.01 37.17 -52.87
CA ASP A 555 -72.47 36.86 -52.82
C ASP A 555 -73.31 37.68 -53.85
N GLU A 556 -72.67 38.25 -54.87
CA GLU A 556 -73.25 39.20 -55.83
C GLU A 556 -73.43 38.59 -57.23
N TYR A 557 -72.85 37.41 -57.52
CA TYR A 557 -72.94 36.78 -58.85
C TYR A 557 -74.19 35.91 -59.03
N GLU A 558 -74.60 35.14 -58.02
CA GLU A 558 -75.77 34.23 -58.13
C GLU A 558 -77.11 34.98 -58.23
N ARG A 559 -77.15 36.25 -57.80
CA ARG A 559 -78.37 37.07 -57.78
C ARG A 559 -78.89 37.49 -59.16
N PHE A 560 -78.15 37.21 -60.23
CA PHE A 560 -78.47 37.62 -61.60
C PHE A 560 -78.75 36.48 -62.59
N MET A 561 -78.62 35.21 -62.21
CA MET A 561 -78.90 34.06 -63.11
C MET A 561 -80.09 33.18 -62.74
N SER A 562 -80.69 33.34 -61.56
CA SER A 562 -81.83 32.54 -61.09
C SER A 562 -83.19 32.90 -61.76
N LYS A 563 -83.22 33.13 -63.08
CA LYS A 563 -84.42 33.58 -63.79
C LYS A 563 -84.59 33.09 -65.23
N TYR A 564 -84.16 31.86 -65.51
CA TYR A 564 -84.73 31.05 -66.59
C TYR A 564 -84.81 29.58 -66.14
N ASP A 565 -86.03 29.10 -65.95
CA ASP A 565 -86.32 27.67 -65.84
C ASP A 565 -86.08 27.00 -67.20
N TYR A 566 -85.56 25.77 -67.18
CA TYR A 566 -85.93 24.74 -68.15
C TYR A 566 -85.89 23.35 -67.48
N ASP A 567 -86.71 22.45 -68.00
CA ASP A 567 -87.08 21.15 -67.42
C ASP A 567 -86.20 20.01 -67.96
N GLU A 568 -86.48 18.78 -67.52
CA GLU A 568 -85.87 17.48 -67.92
C GLU A 568 -84.42 17.23 -67.42
N GLY A 569 -84.03 16.01 -67.02
CA GLY A 569 -84.82 14.81 -66.76
C GLY A 569 -83.99 13.51 -66.60
N ILE A 570 -84.56 12.54 -65.87
CA ILE A 570 -84.52 11.09 -66.19
C ILE A 570 -83.18 10.29 -66.10
N HIS A 571 -83.19 9.22 -65.26
CA HIS A 571 -82.34 8.00 -65.31
C HIS A 571 -80.82 8.10 -64.95
N THR A 572 -80.07 7.07 -64.50
CA THR A 572 -80.41 5.72 -63.96
C THR A 572 -79.36 5.19 -62.96
N LYS A 573 -79.70 4.08 -62.29
CA LYS A 573 -78.86 3.22 -61.42
C LYS A 573 -77.54 2.74 -62.08
N GLY A 574 -76.52 2.49 -61.24
CA GLY A 574 -76.12 1.09 -60.99
C GLY A 574 -74.67 0.63 -61.23
N HIS A 575 -74.15 -0.12 -60.25
CA HIS A 575 -73.22 -1.27 -60.33
C HIS A 575 -71.76 -1.14 -60.84
N MET A 576 -70.86 -1.38 -59.87
CA MET A 576 -69.78 -2.39 -59.86
C MET A 576 -68.43 -2.22 -60.62
N ASP A 577 -67.41 -2.63 -59.87
CA ASP A 577 -66.29 -3.53 -60.23
C ASP A 577 -64.90 -3.03 -60.67
N GLN A 578 -63.96 -3.89 -60.29
CA GLN A 578 -62.59 -4.12 -60.78
C GLN A 578 -61.45 -3.13 -60.42
N GLN A 579 -60.59 -3.65 -59.54
CA GLN A 579 -59.13 -3.75 -59.65
C GLN A 579 -58.43 -3.04 -60.82
N LEU A 580 -57.27 -2.44 -60.54
CA LEU A 580 -56.08 -2.66 -61.36
C LEU A 580 -54.79 -2.43 -60.56
N ARG A 581 -53.91 -3.45 -60.53
CA ARG A 581 -52.45 -3.31 -60.38
C ARG A 581 -51.85 -3.77 -61.71
N SER A 582 -50.90 -3.04 -62.27
CA SER A 582 -50.12 -3.50 -63.42
C SER A 582 -48.81 -2.75 -63.56
N ASP A 583 -47.73 -3.49 -63.77
CA ASP A 583 -46.34 -3.03 -63.86
C ASP A 583 -45.91 -2.76 -65.32
N ALA A 584 -44.99 -1.81 -65.54
CA ALA A 584 -44.16 -1.59 -66.75
C ALA A 584 -43.16 -0.44 -66.44
N TYR A 585 -41.85 -0.44 -66.71
CA TYR A 585 -40.90 -1.31 -67.44
C TYR A 585 -40.85 -1.23 -68.98
N VAL A 586 -39.60 -1.29 -69.50
CA VAL A 586 -39.13 -1.26 -70.92
C VAL A 586 -39.41 0.07 -71.66
N TRP A 587 -38.52 0.70 -72.44
CA TRP A 587 -37.25 0.33 -73.11
C TRP A 587 -36.20 1.45 -72.94
N GLY A 588 -34.87 1.25 -73.04
CA GLY A 588 -34.03 0.05 -73.29
C GLY A 588 -32.71 0.15 -72.48
N GLU A 589 -31.47 -0.13 -72.91
CA GLU A 589 -30.78 -0.81 -74.04
C GLU A 589 -29.27 -0.83 -73.66
N ALA A 590 -28.34 -1.70 -74.10
CA ALA A 590 -28.36 -2.86 -75.00
C ALA A 590 -27.42 -4.00 -74.47
N ALA A 591 -26.28 -4.28 -75.14
CA ALA A 591 -25.26 -5.31 -74.78
C ALA A 591 -23.84 -4.86 -75.26
N ALA A 592 -22.70 -5.55 -75.08
CA ALA A 592 -22.39 -6.93 -74.65
C ALA A 592 -20.98 -7.04 -73.96
N ARG A 593 -20.48 -8.28 -73.74
CA ARG A 593 -19.12 -8.65 -73.24
C ARG A 593 -18.33 -9.40 -74.37
N PRO A 594 -17.18 -10.10 -74.16
CA PRO A 594 -16.09 -10.01 -73.14
C PRO A 594 -14.63 -10.11 -73.69
N SER A 595 -13.63 -9.58 -72.97
CA SER A 595 -12.25 -10.12 -72.77
C SER A 595 -11.45 -9.16 -71.82
N ASP A 596 -10.26 -9.42 -71.26
CA ASP A 596 -9.33 -10.56 -71.35
C ASP A 596 -8.38 -10.66 -70.11
N VAL A 597 -7.72 -11.81 -69.93
CA VAL A 597 -6.53 -12.11 -69.07
C VAL A 597 -6.62 -11.89 -67.53
N THR A 598 -5.84 -12.68 -66.77
CA THR A 598 -5.78 -12.75 -65.29
C THR A 598 -4.43 -12.24 -64.70
N PRO A 599 -3.89 -12.70 -63.54
CA PRO A 599 -3.61 -11.85 -62.36
C PRO A 599 -2.10 -11.64 -62.08
N VAL A 600 -1.73 -11.11 -60.88
CA VAL A 600 -0.65 -11.66 -59.98
C VAL A 600 -0.33 -10.74 -58.76
N HIS A 601 -0.28 -11.37 -57.56
CA HIS A 601 0.47 -11.09 -56.31
C HIS A 601 0.69 -9.68 -55.70
N LEU A 602 0.08 -9.52 -54.51
CA LEU A 602 0.75 -9.42 -53.19
C LEU A 602 2.27 -9.12 -53.10
N SER A 603 2.62 -8.17 -52.21
CA SER A 603 3.70 -8.38 -51.22
C SER A 603 3.43 -7.59 -49.92
N LYS A 604 4.04 -8.02 -48.81
CA LYS A 604 3.84 -7.49 -47.44
C LYS A 604 5.21 -7.29 -46.78
N VAL A 605 5.58 -6.04 -46.50
CA VAL A 605 6.79 -5.61 -45.77
C VAL A 605 6.45 -4.26 -45.09
N GLN A 606 6.70 -4.02 -43.79
CA GLN A 606 7.19 -4.91 -42.73
C GLN A 606 6.35 -4.70 -41.46
#